data_AF-A0A1Q3ELH8-F1
#
_entry.id   AF-A0A1Q3ELH8-F1
#
_cell.length_a   1.000
_cell.length_b   1.000
_cell.length_c   1.000
_cell.angle_alpha   90.00
_cell.angle_beta   90.00
_cell.angle_gamma   90.00
#
_symmetry.space_group_name_H-M   'P 1'
#
loop_
_entity.id
_entity.type
_entity.pdbx_description
1 polymer ?
#
loop_
_entity_poly.entity_id
_entity_poly.type
_entity_poly.pdbx_seq_one_letter_code
_entity_poly.pdbx_strand_id
1 'polypeptide(L)'
;MSFESGGFQFNINHFPGNPGQGTRNLMEFPSVYQYALSTPFLSKQTLALIPNIKHNKSKSNISLSSLSNNLPDETKNIIRAVVLGDGLSFASAMWFYTQSGATQLGQPGQGCLKLPGMVQGLQAQTQAGWENYITNCVGTTITDERRKSYLTTLQILNGNDA
;
A
#
# COMPACT_ATOMS: atom_id res chain seq x y z
N MET A 1 -4.13 7.64 2.89
CA MET A 1 -4.90 6.51 3.47
C MET A 1 -6.36 6.87 3.75
N SER A 2 -6.67 7.98 4.44
CA SER A 2 -8.07 8.37 4.72
C SER A 2 -8.89 8.55 3.45
N PHE A 3 -8.36 9.28 2.46
CA PHE A 3 -9.04 9.51 1.20
C PHE A 3 -9.35 8.21 0.44
N GLU A 4 -8.34 7.34 0.29
CA GLU A 4 -8.47 6.07 -0.43
C GLU A 4 -9.48 5.13 0.22
N SER A 5 -9.56 5.11 1.55
CA SER A 5 -10.43 4.23 2.32
C SER A 5 -11.85 4.79 2.58
N GLY A 6 -12.23 5.88 1.91
CA GLY A 6 -13.53 6.52 2.14
C GLY A 6 -13.68 7.04 3.58
N GLY A 7 -12.64 7.68 4.11
CA GLY A 7 -12.60 8.13 5.51
C GLY A 7 -12.50 6.96 6.50
N PHE A 8 -11.72 5.93 6.16
CA PHE A 8 -11.59 4.70 6.94
C PHE A 8 -12.87 3.87 7.07
N GLN A 9 -13.89 4.12 6.25
CA GLN A 9 -15.07 3.26 6.19
C GLN A 9 -14.73 1.88 5.60
N PHE A 10 -13.73 1.82 4.73
CA PHE A 10 -13.40 0.61 3.98
C PHE A 10 -11.94 0.17 4.18
N ASN A 11 -11.71 -1.13 4.14
CA ASN A 11 -10.37 -1.75 4.12
C ASN A 11 -10.23 -2.79 2.99
N ILE A 12 -11.23 -2.87 2.10
CA ILE A 12 -11.27 -3.69 0.91
C ILE A 12 -11.82 -2.82 -0.21
N ASN A 13 -11.35 -3.04 -1.45
CA ASN A 13 -11.95 -2.40 -2.60
C ASN A 13 -13.39 -2.90 -2.84
N HIS A 14 -14.33 -1.97 -2.96
CA HIS A 14 -15.75 -2.27 -3.22
C HIS A 14 -16.15 -2.13 -4.69
N PHE A 15 -15.29 -1.54 -5.52
CA PHE A 15 -15.54 -1.43 -6.95
C PHE A 15 -15.08 -2.71 -7.68
N PRO A 16 -15.81 -3.18 -8.70
CA PRO A 16 -15.34 -4.31 -9.52
C PRO A 16 -13.95 -4.02 -10.13
N GLY A 17 -13.14 -5.07 -10.31
CA GLY A 17 -11.93 -5.00 -11.15
C GLY A 17 -10.57 -5.15 -10.46
N ASN A 18 -10.46 -4.95 -9.13
CA ASN A 18 -9.18 -5.09 -8.41
C ASN A 18 -9.24 -6.14 -7.27
N PRO A 19 -9.24 -7.44 -7.60
CA PRO A 19 -9.18 -8.52 -6.61
C PRO A 19 -7.92 -8.44 -5.74
N GLY A 20 -8.06 -8.72 -4.44
CA GLY A 20 -6.96 -8.64 -3.48
C GLY A 20 -6.55 -7.22 -3.06
N GLN A 21 -7.11 -6.15 -3.63
CA GLN A 21 -6.90 -4.79 -3.15
C GLN A 21 -7.54 -4.58 -1.76
N GLY A 22 -6.81 -3.96 -0.83
CA GLY A 22 -7.30 -3.70 0.53
C GLY A 22 -6.28 -3.04 1.45
N THR A 23 -6.47 -3.20 2.76
CA THR A 23 -5.86 -2.45 3.88
C THR A 23 -6.36 -1.00 3.99
N ARG A 24 -6.02 -0.26 5.06
CA ARG A 24 -6.51 1.13 5.25
C ARG A 24 -5.95 2.13 4.24
N ASN A 25 -4.88 1.79 3.52
CA ASN A 25 -4.38 2.59 2.40
C ASN A 25 -4.73 2.02 1.02
N LEU A 26 -5.64 1.03 0.94
CA LEU A 26 -6.10 0.38 -0.31
C LEU A 26 -4.98 0.03 -1.30
N MET A 27 -3.93 -0.61 -0.80
CA MET A 27 -2.86 -1.14 -1.64
C MET A 27 -3.39 -2.13 -2.67
N GLU A 28 -2.88 -2.02 -3.90
CA GLU A 28 -3.08 -3.04 -4.94
C GLU A 28 -2.48 -4.39 -4.51
N PHE A 29 -3.02 -5.47 -5.09
CA PHE A 29 -2.66 -6.84 -4.68
C PHE A 29 -1.14 -7.13 -4.65
N PRO A 30 -0.31 -6.69 -5.62
CA PRO A 30 1.13 -6.93 -5.54
C PRO A 30 1.77 -6.39 -4.25
N SER A 31 1.31 -5.23 -3.77
CA SER A 31 1.80 -4.62 -2.54
C SER A 31 1.22 -5.31 -1.30
N VAL A 32 -0.05 -5.71 -1.32
CA VAL A 32 -0.67 -6.53 -0.25
C VAL A 32 0.09 -7.84 -0.05
N TYR A 33 0.44 -8.52 -1.15
CA TYR A 33 1.19 -9.77 -1.10
C TYR A 33 2.61 -9.57 -0.56
N GLN A 34 3.33 -8.54 -1.01
CA GLN A 34 4.64 -8.18 -0.46
C GLN A 34 4.59 -7.84 1.03
N TYR A 35 3.56 -7.11 1.45
CA TYR A 35 3.37 -6.77 2.85
C TYR A 35 3.13 -8.02 3.72
N ALA A 36 2.28 -8.93 3.26
CA ALA A 36 2.01 -10.19 3.95
C ALA A 36 3.27 -11.07 4.05
N LEU A 37 4.09 -11.12 2.99
CA LEU A 37 5.35 -11.88 2.98
C LEU A 37 6.44 -11.26 3.87
N SER A 38 6.55 -9.93 3.90
CA SER A 38 7.54 -9.22 4.72
C SER A 38 7.13 -9.11 6.18
N THR A 39 5.88 -9.45 6.53
CA THR A 39 5.42 -9.54 7.92
C THR A 39 5.83 -10.90 8.51
N PRO A 40 6.75 -10.94 9.49
CA PRO A 40 7.41 -12.19 9.91
C PRO A 40 6.44 -13.31 10.29
N PHE A 41 5.40 -12.99 11.06
CA PHE A 41 4.42 -13.96 11.55
C PHE A 41 3.34 -14.36 10.52
N LEU A 42 3.27 -13.68 9.37
CA LEU A 42 2.33 -14.00 8.28
C LEU A 42 2.99 -14.71 7.10
N SER A 43 4.30 -14.58 6.94
CA SER A 43 5.05 -15.07 5.77
C SER A 43 4.75 -16.54 5.43
N LYS A 44 4.89 -17.44 6.41
CA LYS A 44 4.64 -18.89 6.25
C LYS A 44 3.19 -19.20 5.89
N GLN A 45 2.23 -18.55 6.57
CA GLN A 45 0.80 -18.70 6.27
C GLN A 45 0.50 -18.23 4.85
N THR A 46 1.02 -17.07 4.46
CA THR A 46 0.82 -16.47 3.14
C THR A 46 1.31 -17.38 2.02
N LEU A 47 2.50 -17.97 2.18
CA LEU A 47 3.06 -18.92 1.21
C LEU A 47 2.23 -20.21 1.10
N ALA A 48 1.62 -20.67 2.20
CA ALA A 48 0.78 -21.87 2.21
C ALA A 48 -0.59 -21.67 1.53
N LEU A 49 -1.04 -20.42 1.36
CA LEU A 49 -2.31 -20.08 0.72
C LEU A 49 -2.24 -20.06 -0.81
N ILE A 50 -1.04 -20.12 -1.37
CA ILE A 50 -0.85 -20.23 -2.82
C ILE A 50 -1.16 -21.70 -3.17
N PRO A 51 -2.18 -21.98 -4.01
CA PRO A 51 -2.47 -23.34 -4.44
C PRO A 51 -1.19 -23.96 -5.03
N ASN A 52 -1.00 -25.28 -4.90
CA ASN A 52 0.20 -26.00 -5.37
C ASN A 52 0.54 -25.69 -6.84
N ILE A 53 1.18 -24.55 -7.10
CA ILE A 53 1.91 -24.26 -8.32
C ILE A 53 3.07 -25.24 -8.22
N LYS A 54 2.93 -26.39 -8.90
CA LYS A 54 3.85 -27.53 -8.87
C LYS A 54 5.26 -27.04 -8.54
N HIS A 55 5.75 -27.43 -7.36
CA HIS A 55 7.10 -27.16 -6.88
C HIS A 55 8.13 -27.61 -7.93
N ASN A 56 8.45 -26.76 -8.89
CA ASN A 56 9.74 -26.85 -9.57
C ASN A 56 10.75 -26.36 -8.54
N LYS A 57 11.27 -27.31 -7.76
CA LYS A 57 12.45 -27.20 -6.90
C LYS A 57 13.71 -26.92 -7.73
N SER A 58 13.67 -25.95 -8.64
CA SER A 58 14.81 -25.54 -9.42
C SER A 58 14.58 -24.13 -9.95
N LYS A 59 15.43 -23.20 -9.49
CA LYS A 59 15.60 -21.82 -9.96
C LYS A 59 14.55 -20.82 -9.47
N SER A 60 14.83 -20.30 -8.28
CA SER A 60 14.72 -18.86 -7.95
C SER A 60 14.82 -18.01 -9.22
N ASN A 61 13.69 -17.38 -9.62
CA ASN A 61 13.56 -16.20 -10.50
C ASN A 61 12.11 -16.02 -11.02
N ILE A 62 11.07 -16.56 -10.37
CA ILE A 62 9.70 -16.12 -10.68
C ILE A 62 9.55 -14.72 -10.10
N SER A 63 9.50 -13.71 -10.98
CA SER A 63 9.28 -12.33 -10.55
C SER A 63 7.97 -12.26 -9.76
N LEU A 64 8.02 -11.60 -8.60
CA LEU A 64 6.86 -11.40 -7.72
C LEU A 64 5.68 -10.78 -8.49
N SER A 65 5.97 -9.94 -9.51
CA SER A 65 4.99 -9.34 -10.43
C SER A 65 4.33 -10.34 -11.37
N SER A 66 5.04 -11.39 -11.80
CA SER A 66 4.50 -12.45 -12.67
C SER A 66 3.64 -13.45 -11.89
N LEU A 67 3.91 -13.62 -10.60
CA LEU A 67 3.08 -14.41 -9.68
C LEU A 67 1.80 -13.65 -9.33
N SER A 68 1.87 -12.36 -8.96
CA SER A 68 0.70 -11.61 -8.49
C SER A 68 -0.40 -11.42 -9.55
N ASN A 69 -0.02 -11.30 -10.82
CA ASN A 69 -0.99 -11.07 -11.91
C ASN A 69 -1.78 -12.33 -12.31
N ASN A 70 -1.21 -13.53 -12.09
CA ASN A 70 -1.77 -14.80 -12.57
C ASN A 70 -2.47 -15.63 -11.49
N LEU A 71 -2.56 -15.14 -10.25
CA LEU A 71 -3.31 -15.84 -9.20
C LEU A 71 -4.83 -15.71 -9.43
N PRO A 72 -5.61 -16.76 -9.14
CA PRO A 72 -7.07 -16.66 -9.11
C PRO A 72 -7.53 -15.56 -8.15
N ASP A 73 -8.60 -14.87 -8.50
CA ASP A 73 -9.13 -13.75 -7.73
C ASP A 73 -9.50 -14.14 -6.29
N GLU A 74 -10.02 -15.35 -6.12
CA GLU A 74 -10.27 -15.95 -4.80
C GLU A 74 -8.98 -16.05 -3.98
N THR A 75 -7.90 -16.56 -4.56
CA THR A 75 -6.58 -16.64 -3.90
C THR A 75 -6.08 -15.25 -3.51
N LYS A 76 -6.22 -14.24 -4.40
CA LYS A 76 -5.85 -12.86 -4.10
C LYS A 76 -6.65 -12.31 -2.90
N ASN A 77 -7.94 -12.60 -2.84
CA ASN A 77 -8.83 -12.19 -1.76
C ASN A 77 -8.51 -12.89 -0.43
N ILE A 78 -8.18 -14.18 -0.46
CA ILE A 78 -7.76 -14.96 0.72
C ILE A 78 -6.42 -14.43 1.27
N ILE A 79 -5.45 -14.16 0.41
CA ILE A 79 -4.17 -13.54 0.81
C ILE A 79 -4.42 -12.15 1.41
N ARG A 80 -5.25 -11.31 0.78
CA ARG A 80 -5.60 -10.01 1.36
C ARG A 80 -6.17 -10.13 2.77
N ALA A 81 -7.03 -11.12 3.02
CA ALA A 81 -7.72 -11.28 4.30
C ALA A 81 -6.76 -11.37 5.50
N VAL A 82 -5.55 -11.92 5.31
CA VAL A 82 -4.57 -12.09 6.41
C VAL A 82 -3.98 -10.78 6.92
N VAL A 83 -4.15 -9.66 6.20
CA VAL A 83 -3.65 -8.32 6.58
C VAL A 83 -4.75 -7.30 6.90
N LEU A 84 -6.02 -7.73 7.00
CA LEU A 84 -7.15 -6.81 7.20
C LEU A 84 -7.44 -6.43 8.65
N GLY A 85 -6.89 -7.16 9.62
CA GLY A 85 -7.02 -6.80 11.04
C GLY A 85 -6.44 -5.41 11.29
N ASP A 86 -7.09 -4.60 12.13
CA ASP A 86 -6.81 -3.16 12.24
C ASP A 86 -5.32 -2.84 12.42
N GLY A 87 -4.61 -3.53 13.32
CA GLY A 87 -3.18 -3.29 13.54
C GLY A 87 -2.34 -3.41 12.26
N LEU A 88 -2.56 -4.46 11.47
CA LEU A 88 -1.86 -4.67 10.20
C LEU A 88 -2.36 -3.73 9.11
N SER A 89 -3.66 -3.52 9.06
CA SER A 89 -4.32 -2.72 8.04
C SER A 89 -3.96 -1.24 8.13
N PHE A 90 -3.69 -0.71 9.33
CA PHE A 90 -3.13 0.63 9.53
C PHE A 90 -1.61 0.65 9.31
N ALA A 91 -0.88 -0.35 9.81
CA ALA A 91 0.57 -0.44 9.65
C ALA A 91 1.03 -0.55 8.19
N SER A 92 0.16 -1.04 7.30
CA SER A 92 0.44 -1.13 5.86
C SER A 92 0.80 0.21 5.22
N ALA A 93 0.26 1.33 5.69
CA ALA A 93 0.61 2.66 5.17
C ALA A 93 2.09 2.98 5.42
N MET A 94 2.57 2.61 6.61
CA MET A 94 3.94 2.85 7.04
C MET A 94 4.90 1.88 6.36
N TRP A 95 4.50 0.61 6.22
CA TRP A 95 5.21 -0.35 5.39
C TRP A 95 5.31 0.14 3.93
N PHE A 96 4.21 0.64 3.35
CA PHE A 96 4.22 1.13 1.98
C PHE A 96 5.23 2.27 1.81
N TYR A 97 5.20 3.25 2.72
CA TYR A 97 6.11 4.38 2.69
C TYR A 97 7.59 3.97 2.85
N THR A 98 7.90 2.90 3.61
CA THR A 98 9.29 2.52 3.93
C THR A 98 9.86 1.40 3.06
N GLN A 99 9.01 0.48 2.58
CA GLN A 99 9.43 -0.80 2.02
C GLN A 99 8.77 -1.17 0.69
N SER A 100 7.70 -0.48 0.27
CA SER A 100 7.08 -0.80 -1.03
C SER A 100 8.06 -0.62 -2.19
N GLY A 101 7.76 -1.25 -3.32
CA GLY A 101 8.43 -0.98 -4.59
C GLY A 101 7.74 0.09 -5.43
N ALA A 102 7.18 1.15 -4.82
CA ALA A 102 6.33 2.12 -5.52
C ALA A 102 7.02 2.76 -6.75
N THR A 103 6.30 2.76 -7.86
CA THR A 103 6.82 2.58 -9.23
C THR A 103 6.91 3.86 -10.08
N GLN A 104 7.39 5.01 -9.58
CA GLN A 104 7.75 6.12 -10.49
C GLN A 104 9.20 6.59 -10.38
N LEU A 105 9.77 6.64 -9.18
CA LEU A 105 11.16 7.06 -8.97
C LEU A 105 11.87 6.29 -7.82
N GLY A 106 11.16 5.35 -7.16
CA GLY A 106 11.70 4.50 -6.10
C GLY A 106 12.35 3.23 -6.66
N GLN A 107 13.53 2.88 -6.14
CA GLN A 107 14.12 1.57 -6.41
C GLN A 107 13.29 0.48 -5.70
N PRO A 108 13.14 -0.72 -6.28
CA PRO A 108 12.47 -1.83 -5.62
C PRO A 108 12.98 -2.05 -4.18
N GLY A 109 12.07 -2.09 -3.20
CA GLY A 109 12.39 -2.36 -1.80
C GLY A 109 12.89 -1.17 -0.97
N GLN A 110 12.83 0.07 -1.49
CA GLN A 110 13.24 1.28 -0.75
C GLN A 110 12.08 2.18 -0.32
N GLY A 111 10.84 1.79 -0.64
CA GLY A 111 9.67 2.62 -0.42
C GLY A 111 9.82 4.00 -1.05
N CYS A 112 9.29 5.00 -0.36
CA CYS A 112 9.28 6.38 -0.77
C CYS A 112 10.42 7.20 -0.16
N LEU A 113 11.18 6.62 0.78
CA LEU A 113 12.21 7.31 1.55
C LEU A 113 13.34 7.92 0.72
N LYS A 114 13.59 7.36 -0.47
CA LYS A 114 14.68 7.76 -1.36
C LYS A 114 14.27 8.79 -2.40
N LEU A 115 12.98 9.13 -2.44
CA LEU A 115 12.48 10.16 -3.32
C LEU A 115 13.00 11.54 -2.87
N PRO A 116 13.54 12.38 -3.78
CA PRO A 116 14.07 13.68 -3.43
C PRO A 116 13.05 14.53 -2.65
N GLY A 117 13.47 15.08 -1.52
CA GLY A 117 12.65 15.96 -0.68
C GLY A 117 11.45 15.28 0.01
N MET A 118 11.30 13.96 -0.09
CA MET A 118 10.12 13.26 0.43
C MET A 118 10.01 13.37 1.95
N VAL A 119 11.08 13.00 2.66
CA VAL A 119 11.08 12.99 4.13
C VAL A 119 10.96 14.43 4.65
N GLN A 120 11.75 15.34 4.10
CA GLN A 120 11.80 16.75 4.54
C GLN A 120 10.46 17.45 4.30
N GLY A 121 9.84 17.27 3.13
CA GLY A 121 8.58 17.92 2.79
C GLY A 121 7.41 17.46 3.65
N LEU A 122 7.34 16.15 3.94
CA LEU A 122 6.32 15.58 4.82
C LEU A 122 6.52 15.98 6.28
N GLN A 123 7.77 15.99 6.79
CA GLN A 123 8.09 16.45 8.14
C GLN A 123 7.76 17.93 8.33
N ALA A 124 7.99 18.76 7.32
CA ALA A 124 7.63 20.17 7.32
C ALA A 124 6.13 20.42 7.16
N GLN A 125 5.30 19.38 6.99
CA GLN A 125 3.85 19.46 6.83
C GLN A 125 3.39 20.43 5.71
N THR A 126 4.21 20.56 4.67
CA THR A 126 3.92 21.47 3.56
C THR A 126 3.00 20.82 2.54
N GLN A 127 2.14 21.61 1.90
CA GLN A 127 1.34 21.12 0.78
C GLN A 127 2.23 20.57 -0.35
N ALA A 128 3.35 21.23 -0.68
CA ALA A 128 4.30 20.75 -1.69
C ALA A 128 4.91 19.39 -1.32
N GLY A 129 5.23 19.16 -0.04
CA GLY A 129 5.69 17.86 0.45
C GLY A 129 4.64 16.77 0.33
N TRP A 130 3.38 17.09 0.63
CA TRP A 130 2.26 16.19 0.42
C TRP A 130 2.00 15.91 -1.07
N GLU A 131 2.08 16.91 -1.94
CA GLU A 131 1.90 16.72 -3.39
C GLU A 131 3.00 15.81 -3.96
N ASN A 132 4.25 15.99 -3.52
CA ASN A 132 5.36 15.08 -3.85
C ASN A 132 5.05 13.64 -3.42
N TYR A 133 4.49 13.43 -2.23
CA TYR A 133 4.06 12.11 -1.77
C TYR A 133 2.96 11.51 -2.67
N ILE A 134 1.91 12.26 -2.99
CA ILE A 134 0.81 11.73 -3.80
C ILE A 134 1.29 11.39 -5.23
N THR A 135 2.10 12.25 -5.84
CA THR A 135 2.51 12.05 -7.23
C THR A 135 3.69 11.10 -7.36
N ASN A 136 4.78 11.29 -6.62
CA ASN A 136 6.02 10.54 -6.84
C ASN A 136 6.11 9.25 -6.01
N CYS A 137 5.41 9.17 -4.87
CA CYS A 137 5.37 7.98 -4.04
C CYS A 137 4.11 7.15 -4.31
N VAL A 138 2.91 7.70 -4.17
CA VAL A 138 1.67 6.95 -4.41
C VAL A 138 1.45 6.71 -5.91
N GLY A 139 1.96 7.59 -6.79
CA GLY A 139 1.86 7.43 -8.24
C GLY A 139 0.50 7.86 -8.80
N THR A 140 -0.18 8.80 -8.13
CA THR A 140 -1.50 9.29 -8.54
C THR A 140 -1.55 10.82 -8.63
N THR A 141 -2.68 11.36 -9.05
CA THR A 141 -2.85 12.79 -9.29
C THR A 141 -3.37 13.52 -8.05
N ILE A 142 -3.02 14.81 -7.97
CA ILE A 142 -3.62 15.72 -7.00
C ILE A 142 -5.02 16.06 -7.50
N THR A 143 -6.02 15.87 -6.63
CA THR A 143 -7.39 16.34 -6.86
C THR A 143 -7.79 17.30 -5.75
N ASP A 144 -8.84 18.08 -5.98
CA ASP A 144 -9.33 19.04 -4.99
C ASP A 144 -9.83 18.34 -3.73
N GLU A 145 -10.44 17.15 -3.85
CA GLU A 145 -10.93 16.36 -2.73
C GLU A 145 -9.77 15.77 -1.90
N ARG A 146 -8.71 15.27 -2.57
CA ARG A 146 -7.49 14.80 -1.91
C ARG A 146 -6.83 15.95 -1.13
N ARG A 147 -6.74 17.13 -1.75
CA ARG A 147 -6.14 18.33 -1.13
C ARG A 147 -6.97 18.81 0.05
N LYS A 148 -8.29 18.85 -0.08
CA LYS A 148 -9.22 19.21 1.00
C LYS A 148 -9.04 18.29 2.20
N SER A 149 -8.96 16.98 1.98
CA SER A 149 -8.74 16.00 3.07
C SER A 149 -7.40 16.24 3.79
N TYR A 150 -6.32 16.50 3.05
CA TYR A 150 -5.02 16.83 3.64
C TYR A 150 -5.05 18.10 4.48
N LEU A 151 -5.56 19.21 3.92
CA LEU A 151 -5.59 20.50 4.62
C LEU A 151 -6.47 20.47 5.87
N THR A 152 -7.62 19.80 5.80
CA THR A 152 -8.50 19.61 6.97
C THR A 152 -7.79 18.82 8.07
N THR A 153 -7.07 17.75 7.70
CA THR A 153 -6.30 16.96 8.66
C THR A 153 -5.20 17.81 9.32
N LEU A 154 -4.50 18.62 8.54
CA LEU A 154 -3.41 19.48 9.03
C LEU A 154 -3.93 20.56 9.99
N GLN A 155 -5.08 21.16 9.71
CA GLN A 155 -5.74 22.12 10.60
C GLN A 155 -6.02 21.50 11.98
N ILE A 156 -6.63 20.32 12.00
CA ILE A 156 -6.96 19.58 13.22
C ILE A 156 -5.68 19.21 13.99
N LEU A 157 -4.66 18.67 13.32
CA LEU A 157 -3.41 18.27 13.97
C LEU A 157 -2.65 19.45 14.58
N ASN A 158 -2.80 20.65 14.01
CA ASN A 158 -2.17 21.86 14.51
C ASN A 158 -3.01 22.60 15.57
N GLY A 159 -4.17 22.05 15.96
CA GLY A 159 -5.05 22.67 16.96
C GLY A 159 -5.68 23.99 16.49
N ASN A 160 -5.73 24.21 15.17
CA ASN A 160 -6.42 25.35 14.59
C ASN A 160 -7.86 24.94 14.30
N ASP A 161 -8.67 24.85 15.36
CA ASP A 161 -10.09 24.55 15.23
C ASP A 161 -10.80 25.65 14.42
N ALA A 162 -11.72 25.23 13.54
CA ALA A 162 -12.56 26.08 12.69
C ALA A 162 -13.70 26.74 13.48
#